data_AF-A0A328NHX7-F1
#
_entry.id   AF-A0A328NHX7-F1
#
_cell.length_a   1.000
_cell.length_b   1.000
_cell.length_c   1.000
_cell.angle_alpha   90.00
_cell.angle_beta   90.00
_cell.angle_gamma   90.00
#
_symmetry.space_group_name_H-M   'P 1'
#
loop_
_entity.id
_entity.type
_entity.pdbx_description
1 polymer ?
#
loop_
_entity_poly.entity_id
_entity_poly.type
_entity_poly.pdbx_seq_one_letter_code
_entity_poly.pdbx_strand_id
1 'polypeptide(L)' 'MRDRTPPWRRVTYDQYLIAVAMTLARRHRPTWSWRKWNWVCRCGAELPCRSRHRIPINRGHWPAEEEQ' A
#
# COMPACT_ATOMS: atom_id res chain seq x y z
N MET A 1 32.86 -12.86 -3.44
CA MET A 1 31.96 -13.78 -2.72
C MET A 1 30.77 -12.97 -2.19
N ARG A 2 29.65 -12.96 -2.93
CA ARG A 2 28.36 -12.46 -2.43
C ARG A 2 27.51 -13.69 -2.13
N ASP A 3 27.53 -14.13 -0.88
CA ASP A 3 26.45 -14.95 -0.35
C ASP A 3 26.34 -14.78 1.16
N ARG A 4 25.34 -14.00 1.57
CA ARG A 4 24.75 -13.99 2.91
C ARG A 4 23.28 -13.68 2.72
N THR A 5 22.45 -14.71 2.59
CA THR A 5 21.02 -14.56 2.85
C THR A 5 20.75 -15.07 4.27
N PRO A 6 20.44 -14.21 5.27
CA PRO A 6 20.15 -14.64 6.64
C PRO A 6 18.63 -14.79 6.90
N PRO A 7 18.21 -15.46 8.00
CA PRO A 7 17.21 -16.55 7.97
C PRO A 7 15.73 -16.17 7.85
N TRP A 8 15.38 -14.90 7.70
CA TRP A 8 14.00 -14.47 7.42
C TRP A 8 14.14 -13.16 6.66
N ARG A 9 13.53 -13.01 5.48
CA ARG A 9 13.49 -11.73 4.76
C ARG A 9 12.75 -10.72 5.62
N ARG A 10 13.47 -10.02 6.51
CA ARG A 10 12.94 -8.88 7.25
C ARG A 10 12.65 -7.81 6.21
N VAL A 11 11.36 -7.62 5.91
CA VAL A 11 10.88 -6.45 5.19
C VAL A 11 11.25 -5.24 6.06
N THR A 12 11.58 -4.08 5.52
CA THR A 12 11.68 -2.87 6.36
C THR A 12 10.33 -2.18 6.42
N TYR A 13 10.07 -1.39 7.45
CA TYR A 13 8.84 -0.59 7.52
C TYR A 13 8.65 0.27 6.25
N ASP A 14 9.73 0.84 5.71
CA ASP A 14 9.71 1.63 4.48
C ASP A 14 9.36 0.78 3.25
N GLN A 15 9.90 -0.44 3.13
CA GLN A 15 9.53 -1.37 2.06
C GLN A 15 8.04 -1.75 2.15
N TYR A 16 7.53 -1.95 3.36
CA TYR A 16 6.11 -2.18 3.59
C TYR A 16 5.27 -0.97 3.15
N LEU A 17 5.67 0.26 3.52
CA LEU A 17 4.98 1.48 3.10
C LEU A 17 4.93 1.64 1.59
N ILE A 18 6.05 1.37 0.89
CA ILE A 18 6.11 1.40 -0.57
C ILE A 18 5.15 0.37 -1.17
N ALA A 19 5.15 -0.86 -0.66
CA ALA A 19 4.25 -1.92 -1.13
C ALA A 19 2.77 -1.56 -0.92
N VAL A 20 2.44 -0.94 0.23
CA VAL A 20 1.10 -0.44 0.53
C VAL A 20 0.71 0.70 -0.41
N ALA A 21 1.58 1.69 -0.62
CA ALA A 21 1.32 2.79 -1.54
C ALA A 21 1.04 2.29 -2.96
N MET A 22 1.83 1.33 -3.45
CA MET A 22 1.62 0.69 -4.74
C MET A 22 0.29 -0.06 -4.81
N THR A 23 -0.10 -0.73 -3.74
CA THR A 23 -1.39 -1.44 -3.64
C THR A 23 -2.56 -0.45 -3.69
N LEU A 24 -2.47 0.68 -2.98
CA LEU A 24 -3.49 1.73 -3.00
C LEU A 24 -3.60 2.38 -4.38
N ALA A 25 -2.49 2.69 -5.04
CA ALA A 25 -2.49 3.24 -6.40
C ALA A 25 -3.17 2.30 -7.41
N ARG A 26 -2.96 0.98 -7.28
CA ARG A 26 -3.65 -0.02 -8.12
C ARG A 26 -5.15 -0.12 -7.83
N ARG A 27 -5.53 0.04 -6.55
CA ARG A 27 -6.94 0.04 -6.13
C ARG A 27 -7.67 1.30 -6.61
N HIS A 28 -6.99 2.43 -6.70
CA HIS A 28 -7.56 3.73 -7.07
C HIS A 28 -7.35 4.14 -8.53
N ARG A 29 -7.64 3.24 -9.48
CA ARG A 29 -7.60 3.58 -10.91
C ARG A 29 -8.92 4.22 -11.38
N PRO A 30 -8.88 5.19 -12.31
CA PRO A 30 -10.07 5.68 -13.01
C PRO A 30 -10.77 4.56 -13.78
N THR A 31 -12.10 4.52 -13.70
CA THR A 31 -12.95 3.61 -14.47
C THR A 31 -14.20 4.35 -14.94
N TRP A 32 -14.70 4.02 -16.13
CA TRP A 32 -15.90 4.62 -16.67
C TRP A 32 -17.14 4.03 -15.99
N SER A 33 -18.01 4.89 -15.46
CA SER A 33 -19.31 4.47 -14.91
C SER A 33 -20.41 4.77 -15.90
N TRP A 34 -20.98 3.73 -16.52
CA TRP A 34 -22.17 3.87 -17.37
C TRP A 34 -23.38 4.40 -16.62
N ARG A 35 -23.51 4.08 -15.32
CA ARG A 35 -24.62 4.55 -14.49
C ARG A 35 -24.54 6.06 -14.20
N LYS A 36 -23.33 6.59 -14.01
CA LYS A 36 -23.10 8.02 -13.74
C LYS A 36 -22.71 8.83 -14.97
N TRP A 37 -22.47 8.17 -16.11
CA TRP A 37 -21.93 8.77 -17.34
C TRP A 37 -20.66 9.62 -17.10
N ASN A 38 -19.79 9.16 -16.21
CA ASN A 38 -18.55 9.86 -15.86
C ASN A 38 -17.45 8.89 -15.42
N TRP A 39 -16.20 9.35 -15.43
CA TRP A 39 -15.07 8.68 -14.80
C TRP A 39 -15.17 8.74 -13.28
N VAL A 40 -15.16 7.56 -12.67
CA VAL A 40 -15.13 7.37 -11.21
C VAL A 40 -13.88 6.61 -10.81
N CYS A 41 -13.54 6.62 -9.54
CA CYS A 41 -12.51 5.73 -9.02
C CYS A 41 -13.05 4.30 -8.95
N ARG A 42 -12.20 3.28 -9.20
CA ARG A 42 -12.57 1.86 -9.06
C ARG A 42 -13.11 1.48 -7.68
N CYS A 43 -12.83 2.27 -6.64
CA CYS A 43 -13.42 2.10 -5.32
C CYS A 43 -14.88 2.61 -5.19
N GLY A 44 -15.44 3.21 -6.25
CA GLY A 44 -16.80 3.77 -6.28
C GLY A 44 -16.91 5.26 -5.95
N ALA A 45 -15.84 5.88 -5.43
CA ALA A 45 -15.80 7.32 -5.15
C ALA A 45 -15.60 8.15 -6.43
N GLU A 46 -16.02 9.42 -6.39
CA GLU A 46 -15.76 10.38 -7.46
C GLU A 46 -14.29 10.82 -7.49
N LEU A 47 -13.82 11.22 -8.68
CA LEU A 47 -12.46 11.71 -8.87
C LEU A 47 -12.39 13.23 -8.58
N PRO A 48 -11.31 13.74 -7.95
CA PRO A 48 -10.17 12.99 -7.40
C PRO A 48 -10.57 12.17 -6.17
N CYS A 49 -10.15 10.90 -6.14
CA CYS A 49 -10.55 9.99 -5.07
C CYS A 49 -9.92 10.38 -3.74
N ARG A 50 -10.76 10.70 -2.74
CA ARG A 50 -10.35 11.00 -1.36
C ARG A 50 -10.65 9.86 -0.38
N SER A 51 -11.00 8.69 -0.88
CA SER A 51 -11.29 7.51 -0.06
C SER A 51 -10.03 7.09 0.71
N ARG A 52 -10.13 7.05 2.03
CA ARG A 52 -9.03 6.61 2.90
C ARG A 52 -9.19 5.11 3.16
N HIS A 53 -8.13 4.33 2.91
CA HIS A 53 -8.07 2.93 3.32
C HIS A 53 -7.24 2.80 4.58
N ARG A 54 -7.83 2.21 5.61
CA ARG A 54 -7.11 1.91 6.85
C ARG A 54 -6.10 0.80 6.58
N ILE A 55 -4.86 1.04 6.95
CA ILE A 55 -3.78 0.06 6.90
C ILE A 55 -3.77 -0.65 8.26
N PRO A 56 -3.80 -2.00 8.30
CA PRO A 56 -3.98 -2.75 9.56
C PRO A 56 -2.74 -2.77 10.45
N ILE A 57 -1.55 -2.64 9.86
CA ILE A 57 -0.26 -2.67 10.54
C ILE A 57 0.33 -1.26 10.52
N ASN A 58 0.60 -0.70 11.69
CA ASN A 58 1.26 0.60 11.87
C ASN A 58 2.72 0.41 12.32
N ARG A 59 3.50 1.51 12.41
CA ARG A 59 4.93 1.47 12.80
C ARG A 59 5.19 0.79 14.14
N GLY A 60 4.28 0.91 15.12
CA GLY A 60 4.43 0.29 16.43
C GLY A 60 4.29 -1.24 16.42
N HIS A 61 3.86 -1.82 15.31
CA HIS A 61 3.84 -3.28 15.12
C HIS A 61 5.12 -3.79 14.42
N TRP A 62 6.03 -2.89 14.03
CA TRP A 62 7.29 -3.29 13.46
C TRP A 62 8.23 -3.71 14.59
N PRO A 63 8.91 -4.88 14.50
CA PRO A 63 9.96 -5.20 15.46
C PRO A 63 11.01 -4.09 15.37
N ALA A 64 11.09 -3.24 16.41
CA ALA A 64 12.22 -2.35 16.56
C ALA A 64 13.46 -3.24 16.47
N GLU A 65 14.45 -2.84 15.68
CA GLU A 65 15.77 -3.45 15.78
C GLU A 65 16.19 -3.31 17.24
N GLU A 66 16.08 -4.40 18.00
CA GLU A 66 16.77 -4.52 19.28
C GLU A 66 18.22 -4.16 18.96
N GLU A 67 18.64 -3.07 19.59
CA GLU A 67 19.98 -2.51 19.58
C GLU A 67 20.98 -3.67 19.70
N GLN A 68 21.69 -3.95 18.60
CA GLN A 68 22.92 -4.76 18.63
C GLN A 68 24.09 -3.79 18.82
#